data_AF-A0A160TLK1-F1
#
_entry.id   AF-A0A160TLK1-F1
#
_cell.length_a   1.000
_cell.length_b   1.000
_cell.length_c   1.000
_cell.angle_alpha   90.00
_cell.angle_beta   90.00
_cell.angle_gamma   90.00
#
_symmetry.space_group_name_H-M   'P 1'
#
loop_
_entity.id
_entity.type
_entity.pdbx_description
1 polymer ?
#
loop_
_entity_poly.entity_id
_entity_poly.type
_entity_poly.pdbx_seq_one_letter_code
_entity_poly.pdbx_strand_id
1 'polypeptide(L)' 'MRIDTGERRYDLVRRPASQGVRYGSDHVAFAQDEDRAVLIGAAGGPYKGCSEVGFRLSDQGLTSPA' A
#
# COMPACT_ATOMS: atom_id res chain seq x y z
N MET A 1 -8.31 4.64 3.88
CA MET A 1 -6.94 4.07 3.98
C MET A 1 -5.96 5.22 4.05
N ARG A 2 -4.97 5.15 4.93
CA ARG A 2 -3.92 6.16 5.01
C ARG A 2 -2.62 5.58 4.44
N ILE A 3 -1.97 6.32 3.54
CA ILE A 3 -0.68 5.97 2.94
C ILE A 3 0.31 7.09 3.24
N ASP A 4 1.53 6.73 3.62
CA ASP A 4 2.63 7.65 3.88
C ASP A 4 3.82 7.24 2.99
N THR A 5 4.27 8.14 2.12
CA THR A 5 5.41 7.87 1.22
C THR A 5 6.74 8.37 1.80
N GLY A 6 6.77 8.84 3.05
CA GLY A 6 7.90 9.54 3.64
C GLY A 6 8.01 11.00 3.17
N GLU A 7 7.58 11.31 1.94
CA GLU A 7 7.45 12.69 1.43
C GLU A 7 6.10 13.32 1.75
N ARG A 8 5.01 12.54 1.64
CA ARG A 8 3.65 13.03 1.82
C ARG A 8 2.71 11.94 2.34
N ARG A 9 1.69 12.39 3.07
CA ARG A 9 0.58 11.58 3.55
C ARG A 9 -0.66 11.76 2.70
N TYR A 10 -1.36 10.66 2.44
CA TYR A 10 -2.60 10.61 1.67
C TYR A 10 -3.68 9.85 2.44
N ASP A 11 -4.84 10.47 2.60
CA ASP A 11 -6.04 9.80 3.08
C ASP A 11 -6.92 9.46 1.87
N LEU A 12 -7.11 8.16 1.61
CA LEU A 12 -7.81 7.62 0.45
C LEU A 12 -9.15 7.00 0.84
N VAL A 13 -10.18 7.27 0.04
CA VAL A 13 -11.53 6.72 0.23
C VAL A 13 -11.70 5.44 -0.58
N ARG A 14 -12.35 4.43 0.00
CA ARG A 14 -12.63 3.17 -0.70
C ARG A 14 -13.54 3.42 -1.91
N ARG A 15 -13.21 2.81 -3.05
CA ARG A 15 -13.97 2.92 -4.30
C ARG A 15 -14.51 1.55 -4.73
N PRO A 16 -15.61 1.50 -5.51
CA PRO A 16 -16.07 0.25 -6.12
C PRO A 16 -14.96 -0.39 -6.98
N ALA A 17 -14.87 -1.71 -6.93
CA ALA A 17 -13.90 -2.49 -7.69
C ALA A 17 -14.52 -3.83 -8.10
N SER A 18 -14.20 -4.30 -9.31
CA SER A 18 -14.58 -5.64 -9.80
C SER A 18 -13.65 -6.74 -9.32
N GLN A 19 -12.43 -6.39 -8.91
CA GLN A 19 -11.38 -7.28 -8.39
C GLN A 19 -10.55 -6.52 -7.36
N GLY A 20 -10.06 -7.24 -6.35
CA GLY A 20 -9.23 -6.68 -5.28
C GLY A 20 -9.89 -5.53 -4.52
N VAL A 21 -9.07 -4.60 -4.06
CA VAL A 21 -9.50 -3.38 -3.38
C VAL A 21 -8.94 -2.13 -4.07
N ARG A 22 -9.77 -1.09 -4.14
CA ARG A 22 -9.39 0.22 -4.69
C ARG A 22 -9.67 1.32 -3.69
N TYR A 23 -8.73 2.24 -3.56
CA TYR A 23 -8.87 3.45 -2.78
C TYR A 23 -8.39 4.64 -3.63
N GLY A 24 -9.02 5.81 -3.48
CA GLY A 24 -8.60 6.98 -4.22
C GLY A 24 -9.09 8.31 -3.67
N SER A 25 -8.31 9.34 -3.96
CA SER A 25 -8.61 10.77 -3.82
C SER A 25 -8.60 11.44 -5.20
N ASP A 26 -8.64 12.77 -5.25
CA ASP A 26 -8.62 13.54 -6.51
C ASP A 26 -7.29 13.42 -7.26
N HIS A 27 -6.21 13.02 -6.58
CA HIS A 27 -4.85 13.02 -7.14
C HIS A 27 -4.12 11.69 -7.01
N VAL A 28 -4.56 10.79 -6.13
CA VAL A 28 -3.86 9.54 -5.82
C VAL A 28 -4.81 8.37 -5.88
N ALA A 29 -4.37 7.28 -6.52
CA ALA A 29 -5.09 6.02 -6.59
C ALA A 29 -4.21 4.88 -6.08
N PHE A 30 -4.79 4.04 -5.22
CA PHE A 30 -4.20 2.80 -4.75
C PHE A 30 -5.08 1.63 -5.17
N ALA A 31 -4.46 0.59 -5.72
CA ALA A 31 -5.10 -0.67 -6.04
C ALA A 31 -4.26 -1.82 -5.50
N GLN A 32 -4.92 -2.80 -4.88
CA GLN A 32 -4.29 -4.03 -4.42
C GLN A 32 -5.13 -5.22 -4.86
N ASP A 33 -4.47 -6.26 -5.32
CA ASP A 33 -5.03 -7.56 -5.63
C ASP A 33 -4.04 -8.64 -5.22
N GLU A 34 -4.48 -9.58 -4.39
CA GLU A 34 -3.65 -10.63 -3.78
C GLU A 34 -2.33 -10.07 -3.20
N ASP A 35 -1.19 -10.46 -3.77
CA ASP A 35 0.16 -10.08 -3.35
C ASP A 35 0.70 -8.84 -4.06
N ARG A 36 -0.10 -8.18 -4.89
CA ARG A 36 0.31 -7.05 -5.73
C ARG A 36 -0.40 -5.78 -5.32
N ALA A 37 0.37 -4.71 -5.17
CA ALA A 37 -0.16 -3.37 -5.00
C ALA A 37 0.48 -2.36 -5.95
N VAL A 38 -0.31 -1.34 -6.29
CA VAL A 38 0.08 -0.20 -7.13
C VAL A 38 -0.44 1.09 -6.51
N LEU A 39 0.42 2.11 -6.46
CA LEU A 39 0.11 3.48 -6.05
C LEU A 39 0.47 4.45 -7.18
N ILE A 40 -0.51 5.21 -7.66
CA ILE A 40 -0.37 6.14 -8.80
C ILE A 40 -0.67 7.56 -8.33
N GLY A 41 0.12 8.53 -8.80
CA GLY A 41 -0.07 9.95 -8.51
C GLY A 41 0.54 10.42 -7.18
N ALA A 42 1.18 9.53 -6.43
CA ALA A 42 1.88 9.88 -5.21
C ALA A 42 3.23 10.57 -5.49
N ALA A 43 3.68 11.38 -4.54
CA ALA A 43 5.00 11.99 -4.53
C ALA A 43 6.08 10.91 -4.37
N GLY A 44 7.24 11.09 -5.01
CA GLY A 44 8.27 10.06 -5.16
C GLY A 44 8.04 9.07 -6.32
N GLY A 45 6.91 9.16 -7.01
CA GLY A 45 6.65 8.45 -8.27
C GLY A 45 5.54 7.40 -8.20
N PRO A 46 5.28 6.68 -9.31
CA PRO A 46 4.39 5.53 -9.29
C PRO A 46 5.08 4.37 -8.59
N TYR A 47 4.49 3.88 -7.50
CA TYR A 47 4.96 2.68 -6.80
C TYR A 47 4.22 1.47 -7.40
N LYS A 48 4.97 0.50 -7.93
CA LYS A 48 4.41 -0.66 -8.65
C LYS A 48 5.06 -1.94 -8.15
N GLY A 49 4.32 -3.04 -8.17
CA GLY A 49 4.83 -4.35 -7.77
C GLY A 49 5.16 -4.41 -6.28
N CYS A 50 4.49 -3.60 -5.46
CA CYS A 50 4.65 -3.67 -4.02
C CYS A 50 4.00 -4.96 -3.52
N SER A 51 4.73 -5.71 -2.70
CA SER A 51 4.24 -6.88 -2.00
C SER A 51 4.27 -6.65 -0.49
N GLU A 52 3.47 -7.42 0.24
CA GLU A 52 3.47 -7.37 1.69
C GLU A 52 4.83 -7.87 2.23
N VAL A 53 5.52 -7.00 2.97
CA VAL A 53 6.68 -7.43 3.76
C VAL A 53 6.14 -8.04 5.04
N GLY A 54 6.01 -9.37 5.04
CA GLY A 54 5.53 -10.12 6.20
C GLY A 54 6.51 -10.06 7.37
N PHE A 55 6.46 -9.00 8.18
CA PHE A 55 6.99 -9.04 9.53
C PHE A 55 5.90 -9.56 10.46
N ARG A 56 5.96 -10.86 10.78
CA ARG A 56 5.25 -11.38 11.94
C ARG A 56 5.92 -10.78 13.17
N LEU A 57 5.24 -9.81 13.79
CA LEU A 57 5.42 -9.55 15.22
C LEU A 57 4.80 -10.74 15.97
N SER A 58 5.48 -11.89 15.95
CA SER A 58 5.29 -12.86 17.03
C SER A 58 5.75 -12.16 18.30
N ASP A 59 5.00 -12.34 19.37
CA ASP A 59 5.23 -11.78 20.72
C ASP A 59 6.55 -12.26 21.38
N GLN A 60 7.52 -12.68 20.57
CA GLN A 60 8.84 -13.18 20.96
C GLN A 60 9.86 -12.66 19.94
N GLY A 61 10.71 -11.74 20.38
CA GLY A 61 12.07 -11.48 19.88
C GLY A 61 12.28 -11.41 18.36
N LEU A 62 12.70 -10.23 17.90
CA LEU A 62 13.21 -9.97 16.55
C LEU A 62 14.25 -11.05 16.13
N THR A 63 13.86 -12.02 15.31
CA THR A 63 14.80 -12.88 14.57
C THR A 63 14.70 -12.53 13.09
N SER A 64 15.80 -12.04 12.55
CA SER A 64 15.95 -11.85 11.10
C SER A 64 16.11 -13.23 10.44
N PRO A 65 15.53 -13.48 9.25
CA PRO A 65 15.87 -14.68 8.49
C PRO A 65 17.33 -14.60 8.00
N ALA A 66 18.00 -15.75 8.04
CA ALA A 66 19.38 -15.95 7.59
C ALA A 66 19.53 -15.89 6.07
#